data_AF-A0A0B1S7N2-F1
#
_entry.id   AF-A0A0B1S7N2-F1
#
_cell.length_a   1.000
_cell.length_b   1.000
_cell.length_c   1.000
_cell.angle_alpha   90.00
_cell.angle_beta   90.00
_cell.angle_gamma   90.00
#
_symmetry.space_group_name_H-M   'P 1'
#
loop_
_entity.id
_entity.type
_entity.pdbx_description
1 polymer ?
#
loop_
_entity_poly.entity_id
_entity_poly.type
_entity_poly.pdbx_seq_one_letter_code
_entity_poly.pdbx_strand_id
1 'polypeptide(L)' 'MDPTQEQWKQICEVIKKRHLFTFFDIAYQGFASGNPDADAWAIRYFVEQGMEMLIAQSFAKNFGLYSK' A
#
# COMPACT_ATOMS: atom_id res chain seq x y z
N MET A 1 0.32 -1.97 12.39
CA MET A 1 -1.15 -2.02 12.26
C MET A 1 -1.50 -0.97 11.23
N ASP A 2 -2.05 -1.38 10.09
CA ASP A 2 -2.36 -0.45 9.00
C ASP A 2 -3.67 0.31 9.29
N PRO A 3 -3.86 1.50 8.69
CA PRO A 3 -5.13 2.20 8.74
C PRO A 3 -6.28 1.32 8.23
N THR A 4 -7.49 1.55 8.74
CA THR A 4 -8.70 0.94 8.18
C THR A 4 -8.97 1.48 6.77
N GLN A 5 -9.85 0.81 6.01
CA GLN A 5 -10.22 1.27 4.67
C GLN A 5 -10.81 2.69 4.68
N GLU A 6 -11.63 3.01 5.69
CA GLU A 6 -12.20 4.36 5.87
C GLU A 6 -11.12 5.40 6.15
N GLN A 7 -10.12 5.05 6.95
CA GLN A 7 -8.98 5.94 7.21
C GLN A 7 -8.12 6.13 5.96
N TRP A 8 -7.89 5.07 5.17
CA TRP A 8 -7.18 5.17 3.89
C TRP A 8 -7.89 6.10 2.89
N LYS A 9 -9.22 6.05 2.84
CA LYS A 9 -10.02 6.99 2.04
C LYS A 9 -9.78 8.44 2.48
N GLN A 10 -9.79 8.70 3.79
CA GLN A 10 -9.51 10.04 4.33
C GLN A 10 -8.09 10.52 4.01
N ILE A 11 -7.10 9.62 4.11
CA ILE A 11 -5.71 9.91 3.75
C ILE A 11 -5.60 10.27 2.26
N CYS A 12 -6.22 9.48 1.39
CA CYS A 12 -6.26 9.74 -0.06
C CYS A 12 -6.83 11.14 -0.36
N GLU A 13 -7.93 11.54 0.29
CA GLU A 13 -8.53 12.87 0.10
C GLU A 13 -7.59 14.00 0.51
N VAL A 14 -6.86 13.84 1.62
CA VAL A 14 -5.87 14.83 2.06
C VAL A 14 -4.73 14.94 1.04
N ILE A 15 -4.21 13.80 0.58
CA ILE A 15 -3.13 13.74 -0.41
C ILE A 15 -3.53 14.44 -1.70
N LYS A 16 -4.73 14.14 -2.22
CA LYS A 16 -5.29 14.80 -3.42
C LYS A 16 -5.41 16.30 -3.24
N LYS A 17 -6.07 16.74 -2.16
CA LYS A 17 -6.29 18.17 -1.87
C LYS A 17 -4.98 18.95 -1.78
N ARG A 18 -3.90 18.28 -1.35
CA ARG A 18 -2.58 18.88 -1.15
C ARG A 18 -1.62 18.64 -2.33
N HIS A 19 -2.05 17.94 -3.39
CA HIS A 19 -1.22 17.61 -4.55
C HIS A 19 0.09 16.90 -4.15
N LEU A 20 0.03 15.98 -3.20
CA LEU A 20 1.20 15.25 -2.71
C LEU A 20 1.49 14.03 -3.60
N PHE A 21 2.77 13.82 -3.91
CA PHE A 21 3.24 12.60 -4.57
C PHE A 21 3.38 11.48 -3.55
N THR A 22 2.72 10.35 -3.77
CA THR A 22 2.66 9.25 -2.79
C THR A 22 3.75 8.22 -3.04
N PHE A 23 4.38 7.74 -1.96
CA PHE A 23 5.33 6.64 -2.00
C PHE A 23 4.93 5.56 -0.99
N PHE A 24 4.59 4.37 -1.48
CA PHE A 24 4.29 3.18 -0.66
C PHE A 24 5.52 2.28 -0.51
N ASP A 25 5.75 1.81 0.72
CA ASP A 25 6.67 0.70 1.02
C ASP A 25 5.87 -0.55 1.38
N ILE A 26 6.06 -1.62 0.59
CA ILE A 26 5.33 -2.88 0.68
C ILE A 26 6.33 -4.02 0.91
N ALA A 27 6.69 -4.26 2.16
CA ALA A 27 7.60 -5.34 2.52
C ALA A 27 6.91 -6.62 3.02
N TYR A 28 5.63 -6.54 3.42
CA TYR A 28 4.93 -7.59 4.17
C TYR A 28 3.57 -7.99 3.57
N GLN A 29 3.37 -7.79 2.27
CA GLN A 29 2.12 -8.17 1.61
C GLN A 29 1.81 -9.67 1.81
N GLY A 30 0.62 -9.97 2.32
CA GLY A 30 0.15 -11.29 2.71
C GLY A 30 0.26 -11.58 4.21
N PHE A 31 0.95 -10.75 5.00
CA PHE A 31 1.18 -10.98 6.44
C PHE A 31 0.19 -10.23 7.32
N ALA A 32 -0.38 -9.12 6.86
CA ALA A 32 -1.28 -8.33 7.68
C ALA A 32 -2.64 -9.01 7.85
N SER A 33 -3.19 -9.57 6.76
CA SER A 33 -4.47 -10.28 6.76
C SER A 33 -4.38 -11.79 6.49
N GLY A 34 -3.22 -12.29 6.04
CA GLY A 34 -3.10 -13.63 5.46
C GLY A 34 -3.53 -13.71 3.99
N ASN A 35 -4.00 -12.59 3.39
CA ASN A 35 -4.43 -12.51 2.00
C ASN A 35 -3.69 -11.37 1.26
N PRO A 36 -2.82 -11.69 0.29
CA PRO A 36 -2.09 -10.68 -0.48
C PRO A 36 -2.96 -9.68 -1.23
N ASP A 37 -4.16 -10.07 -1.67
CA ASP A 37 -5.09 -9.17 -2.37
C ASP A 37 -5.73 -8.17 -1.42
N ALA A 38 -6.08 -8.60 -0.21
CA ALA A 38 -6.62 -7.71 0.81
C ALA A 38 -5.56 -6.70 1.27
N ASP A 39 -4.32 -7.14 1.45
CA ASP A 39 -3.20 -6.27 1.86
C ASP A 39 -2.83 -5.24 0.78
N ALA A 40 -3.15 -5.50 -0.49
CA ALA A 40 -2.93 -4.56 -1.60
C ALA A 40 -4.05 -3.54 -1.79
N TRP A 41 -5.14 -3.63 -1.01
CA TRP A 41 -6.36 -2.84 -1.26
C TRP A 41 -6.11 -1.33 -1.27
N ALA A 42 -5.32 -0.80 -0.34
CA ALA A 42 -5.05 0.64 -0.25
C ALA A 42 -4.36 1.19 -1.49
N ILE A 43 -3.37 0.45 -2.03
CA ILE A 43 -2.67 0.82 -3.26
C ILE A 43 -3.63 0.80 -4.45
N ARG A 44 -4.42 -0.27 -4.59
CA ARG A 44 -5.41 -0.40 -5.68
C ARG A 44 -6.42 0.73 -5.62
N TYR A 45 -6.89 1.08 -4.42
CA TYR A 45 -7.78 2.22 -4.23
C TYR A 45 -7.12 3.53 -4.68
N PHE A 46 -5.86 3.79 -4.34
CA PHE A 46 -5.16 5.01 -4.78
C PHE A 46 -5.02 5.07 -6.32
N VAL A 47 -4.83 3.92 -6.98
CA VAL A 47 -4.80 3.83 -8.45
C VAL A 47 -6.18 4.13 -9.06
N GLU A 48 -7.25 3.53 -8.52
CA GLU A 48 -8.65 3.81 -8.93
C GLU A 48 -9.01 5.30 -8.76
N GLN A 49 -8.41 5.93 -7.76
CA GLN A 49 -8.54 7.36 -7.49
C GLN A 49 -7.75 8.25 -8.46
N GLY A 50 -7.08 7.68 -9.45
CA GLY A 50 -6.34 8.38 -10.51
C GLY A 50 -5.01 8.95 -10.08
N MET A 51 -4.42 8.44 -8.99
CA MET A 51 -3.19 9.00 -8.45
C MET A 51 -1.94 8.37 -9.06
N GLU A 52 -0.95 9.21 -9.36
CA GLU A 52 0.42 8.76 -9.61
C GLU A 52 1.14 8.50 -8.29
N MET A 53 1.93 7.42 -8.25
CA MET A 53 2.64 7.00 -7.05
C MET A 53 3.90 6.20 -7.38
N LEU A 54 4.81 6.13 -6.41
CA LEU A 54 5.92 5.20 -6.39
C LEU A 54 5.62 4.06 -5.42
N ILE A 55 6.07 2.85 -5.75
CA ILE A 55 5.92 1.66 -4.90
C ILE A 55 7.25 0.94 -4.80
N ALA A 56 7.73 0.74 -3.57
CA ALA A 56 8.83 -0.18 -3.27
C ALA A 56 8.25 -1.49 -2.78
N GLN A 57 8.53 -2.60 -3.48
CA GLN A 57 8.03 -3.92 -3.12
C GLN A 57 9.19 -4.88 -2.81
N SER A 58 9.10 -5.57 -1.68
CA SER A 58 10.09 -6.56 -1.27
C SER A 58 9.49 -7.97 -1.26
N PHE A 59 10.17 -8.92 -1.90
CA PHE A 59 9.83 -10.34 -1.85
C PHE A 59 10.56 -11.14 -0.76
N ALA A 60 11.45 -10.48 0.00
CA ALA A 60 12.28 -11.16 0.99
C ALA A 60 11.44 -11.82 2.09
N LYS A 61 10.38 -11.16 2.57
CA LYS A 61 9.62 -11.61 3.73
C LYS A 61 8.56 -12.63 3.33
N ASN A 62 7.81 -12.30 2.29
CA ASN A 62 6.65 -13.09 1.86
C ASN A 62 6.98 -14.32 1.02
N PHE A 63 8.11 -14.33 0.32
CA PHE A 63 8.63 -15.54 -0.34
C PHE A 63 9.84 -16.14 0.38
N GLY A 64 10.27 -15.55 1.51
CA GLY A 64 11.46 -16.01 2.22
C GLY A 64 12.78 -15.79 1.45
N LEU A 65 12.77 -14.97 0.39
CA LEU A 65 13.91 -14.70 -0.49
C LEU A 65 14.90 -13.69 0.11
N TYR A 66 15.28 -13.90 1.37
CA TYR A 66 16.36 -13.14 1.98
C TYR A 66 17.69 -13.53 1.33
N SER A 67 18.51 -12.55 0.96
CA SER A 67 19.91 -12.79 0.63
C SER A 67 20.65 -13.15 1.93
N LYS A 68 21.36 -14.28 1.93
CA LYS A 68 22.31 -14.61 3.00
C LYS A 68 23.43 -13.58 3.07
#